data_AF-A0A6I7PKC4-F1
#
_entry.id   AF-A0A6I7PKC4-F1
#
_cell.length_a   1.000
_cell.length_b   1.000
_cell.length_c   1.000
_cell.angle_alpha   90.00
_cell.angle_beta   90.00
_cell.angle_gamma   90.00
#
_symmetry.space_group_name_H-M   'P 1'
#
loop_
_entity.id
_entity.type
_entity.pdbx_description
1 polymer ?
#
loop_
_entity_poly.entity_id
_entity_poly.type
_entity_poly.pdbx_seq_one_letter_code
_entity_poly.pdbx_strand_id
1 'polypeptide(L)' 'MVAFFDGHNDLLLKLWRQDPGDGSLFLEGDGKGHMDLTRCRQGGFGGGMFACFVPSPGSTGAPKGNMGAGLTTNP' A
#
# COMPACT_ATOMS: atom_id res chain seq x y z
N MET A 1 -22.07 -3.47 -13.78
CA MET A 1 -21.38 -3.35 -12.48
C MET A 1 -21.93 -2.11 -11.77
N VAL A 2 -22.23 -2.20 -10.48
CA VAL A 2 -22.63 -1.02 -9.68
C VAL A 2 -21.37 -0.39 -9.11
N ALA A 3 -21.23 0.93 -9.22
CA ALA A 3 -20.12 1.64 -8.61
C ALA A 3 -20.25 1.61 -7.09
N PHE A 4 -19.20 1.21 -6.38
CA PHE A 4 -19.17 1.23 -4.92
C PHE A 4 -18.07 2.13 -4.38
N PHE A 5 -18.27 2.61 -3.16
CA PHE A 5 -17.29 3.38 -2.42
C PHE A 5 -16.72 2.52 -1.28
N ASP A 6 -15.40 2.40 -1.21
CA ASP A 6 -14.70 1.64 -0.17
C ASP A 6 -14.34 2.53 1.02
N GLY A 7 -14.69 2.09 2.23
CA GLY A 7 -14.41 2.83 3.46
C GLY A 7 -12.99 2.70 3.98
N HIS A 8 -12.25 1.66 3.59
CA HIS A 8 -10.89 1.43 4.10
C HIS A 8 -10.11 0.42 3.25
N ASN A 9 -8.95 0.85 2.74
CA ASN A 9 -7.94 -0.06 2.19
C ASN A 9 -6.52 0.40 2.50
N ASP A 10 -5.60 -0.57 2.43
CA ASP A 10 -4.17 -0.42 2.67
C ASP A 10 -3.34 -0.28 1.38
N LEU A 11 -3.92 0.24 0.28
CA LEU A 11 -3.18 0.37 -0.98
C LEU A 11 -1.90 1.21 -0.80
N LEU A 12 -1.98 2.32 -0.07
CA LEU A 12 -0.82 3.18 0.18
C LEU A 12 0.28 2.45 0.97
N LEU A 13 -0.09 1.57 1.89
CA LEU A 13 0.87 0.74 2.61
C LEU A 13 1.58 -0.25 1.66
N LYS A 14 0.85 -0.86 0.71
CA LYS A 14 1.45 -1.70 -0.34
C LYS A 14 2.45 -0.90 -1.16
N LEU A 15 2.03 0.27 -1.67
CA LEU A 15 2.87 1.11 -2.52
C LEU A 15 4.13 1.57 -1.78
N TRP A 16 3.98 2.11 -0.57
CA TRP A 16 5.11 2.52 0.25
C TRP A 16 6.12 1.39 0.55
N ARG A 17 5.68 0.13 0.59
CA ARG A 17 6.55 -1.03 0.82
C ARG A 17 7.32 -1.52 -0.41
N GLN A 18 6.71 -1.41 -1.59
CA GLN A 18 7.12 -2.18 -2.77
C GLN A 18 7.29 -1.32 -4.03
N ASP A 19 6.59 -0.19 -4.11
CA ASP A 19 6.56 0.66 -5.28
C ASP A 19 7.81 1.55 -5.35
N PRO A 20 8.32 1.86 -6.56
CA PRO A 20 9.43 2.79 -6.75
C PRO A 20 9.13 4.23 -6.31
N GLY A 21 7.87 4.55 -6.00
CA GLY A 21 7.40 5.89 -5.65
C GLY A 21 6.70 6.62 -6.80
N ASP A 22 6.47 5.95 -7.93
CA ASP A 22 5.80 6.47 -9.11
C ASP A 22 4.36 5.96 -9.28
N GLY A 23 3.93 5.02 -8.43
CA GLY A 23 2.60 4.41 -8.47
C GLY A 23 2.42 3.36 -9.56
N SER A 24 3.48 2.96 -10.25
CA SER A 24 3.45 1.96 -11.32
C SER A 24 2.81 0.64 -10.86
N LEU A 25 3.05 0.19 -9.62
CA LEU A 25 2.45 -1.05 -9.10
C LEU A 25 0.92 -0.98 -9.00
N PHE A 26 0.34 0.20 -8.84
CA PHE A 26 -1.12 0.36 -8.91
C PHE A 26 -1.59 0.52 -10.36
N LEU A 27 -0.91 1.34 -11.16
CA LEU A 27 -1.34 1.68 -12.51
C LEU A 27 -1.26 0.51 -13.47
N GLU A 28 -0.15 -0.23 -13.43
CA GLU A 28 0.14 -1.37 -14.30
C GLU A 28 -0.30 -2.70 -13.66
N GLY A 29 -0.21 -2.77 -12.32
CA GLY A 29 -0.46 -3.99 -11.57
C GLY A 29 0.76 -4.92 -11.58
N ASP A 30 0.99 -5.60 -10.46
CA ASP A 30 2.07 -6.59 -10.29
C ASP A 30 1.54 -8.03 -10.18
N GLY A 31 0.23 -8.21 -10.41
CA GLY A 31 -0.48 -9.47 -10.23
C GLY A 31 -0.69 -9.87 -8.76
N LYS A 32 -0.21 -9.08 -7.78
CA LYS A 32 -0.24 -9.41 -6.35
C LYS A 32 -1.15 -8.49 -5.55
N GLY A 33 -1.55 -8.94 -4.37
CA GLY A 33 -2.43 -8.19 -3.47
C GLY A 33 -3.87 -8.09 -3.99
N HIS A 34 -4.65 -7.17 -3.43
CA HIS A 34 -6.09 -7.06 -3.69
C HIS A 34 -6.46 -5.97 -4.68
N MET A 35 -5.61 -4.94 -4.82
CA MET A 35 -5.96 -3.72 -5.54
C MET A 35 -4.86 -3.34 -6.55
N ASP A 36 -5.29 -3.19 -7.80
CA ASP A 36 -4.59 -2.55 -8.92
C ASP A 36 -5.66 -1.87 -9.81
N LEU A 37 -5.26 -0.99 -10.72
CA LEU A 37 -6.18 -0.17 -11.51
C LEU A 37 -7.12 -1.03 -12.38
N THR A 38 -6.60 -2.12 -12.95
CA THR A 38 -7.38 -3.03 -13.79
C THR A 38 -8.46 -3.73 -12.97
N ARG A 39 -8.12 -4.28 -11.80
CA ARG A 39 -9.08 -4.90 -10.88
C ARG A 39 -10.10 -3.91 -10.34
N CYS A 40 -9.70 -2.67 -10.03
CA CYS A 40 -10.62 -1.62 -9.60
C CYS A 40 -11.70 -1.36 -10.66
N ARG A 41 -11.28 -1.20 -11.92
CA ARG A 41 -12.20 -1.00 -13.05
C ARG A 41 -13.10 -2.21 -13.29
N GLN A 42 -12.52 -3.41 -13.28
CA GLN A 42 -13.26 -4.64 -13.46
C GLN A 42 -14.24 -4.92 -12.33
N GLY A 43 -13.95 -4.47 -11.10
CA GLY A 43 -14.73 -4.66 -9.89
C GLY A 43 -15.79 -3.58 -9.63
N GLY A 44 -15.76 -2.45 -10.35
CA GLY A 44 -16.69 -1.34 -10.10
C GLY A 44 -16.30 -0.47 -8.91
N PHE A 45 -15.02 -0.44 -8.55
CA PHE A 45 -14.50 0.49 -7.56
C PHE A 45 -14.67 1.93 -8.07
N GLY A 46 -15.63 2.66 -7.50
CA GLY A 46 -15.90 4.06 -7.84
C GLY A 46 -15.00 5.04 -7.08
N GLY A 47 -14.38 4.59 -6.00
CA GLY A 47 -13.48 5.36 -5.14
C GLY A 47 -13.45 4.80 -3.73
N GLY A 48 -12.62 5.40 -2.86
CA GLY A 48 -12.57 5.01 -1.46
C GLY A 48 -11.62 5.84 -0.63
N MET A 49 -11.60 5.56 0.68
CA MET A 49 -10.64 6.15 1.61
C MET A 49 -9.38 5.28 1.66
N PHE A 50 -8.22 5.92 1.50
CA PHE A 50 -6.92 5.26 1.49
C PHE A 50 -6.21 5.49 2.82
N ALA A 51 -5.87 4.41 3.53
CA ALA A 51 -5.28 4.52 4.85
C ALA A 51 -3.81 4.99 4.80
N CYS A 52 -3.51 6.11 5.45
CA CYS A 52 -2.14 6.49 5.80
C CYS A 52 -1.73 5.78 7.11
N PHE A 53 -1.34 4.51 6.99
CA PHE A 53 -0.98 3.68 8.13
C PHE A 53 0.53 3.75 8.45
N VAL A 54 0.86 3.97 9.72
CA VAL A 54 2.24 3.93 10.23
C VAL A 54 2.47 2.58 10.91
N PRO A 55 3.25 1.65 10.33
CA PRO A 55 3.50 0.35 10.93
C PRO A 55 4.41 0.44 12.16
N SER A 56 4.15 -0.41 13.15
CA SER A 56 5.03 -0.54 14.33
C SER A 56 6.44 -1.00 13.96
N PRO A 57 7.48 -0.59 14.70
CA PRO A 57 8.83 -1.08 14.53
C PRO A 57 8.89 -2.62 14.59
N GLY A 58 9.64 -3.24 13.68
CA GLY A 58 9.79 -4.71 13.63
C GLY A 58 8.60 -5.49 13.08
N SER A 59 7.48 -4.84 12.75
CA SER A 59 6.40 -5.51 12.01
C SER A 59 6.88 -5.94 10.62
N THR A 60 6.50 -7.13 10.19
CA THR A 60 6.79 -7.67 8.85
C THR A 60 6.19 -6.74 7.80
N GLY A 61 7.01 -5.84 7.25
CA GLY A 61 6.63 -4.89 6.20
C GLY A 61 7.04 -3.44 6.43
N ALA A 62 8.09 -3.14 7.20
CA ALA A 62 8.78 -1.86 7.00
C ALA A 62 9.39 -1.83 5.57
N PRO A 63 9.50 -0.66 4.90
CA PRO A 63 10.13 -0.55 3.60
C PRO A 63 11.60 -0.87 3.79
N LYS A 64 12.18 -1.57 2.83
CA LYS A 64 13.64 -1.75 2.79
C LYS A 64 14.29 -0.43 2.34
N GLY A 65 14.25 0.60 3.18
CA GLY A 65 14.83 1.92 2.92
C GLY A 65 15.64 2.40 4.13
N ASN A 66 16.96 2.30 4.02
CA ASN A 66 18.01 2.73 4.95
C ASN A 66 17.77 2.48 6.45
N MET A 67 18.17 1.30 6.93
CA MET A 67 18.70 1.18 8.31
C MET A 67 20.04 1.92 8.41
N GLY A 68 20.00 3.25 8.30
CA GLY A 68 21.08 4.12 8.72
C GLY A 68 20.94 4.36 10.21
N ALA A 69 21.82 3.75 10.99
CA ALA A 69 22.25 4.11 12.35
C ALA A 69 21.16 4.59 13.36
N GLY A 70 20.95 3.78 14.41
CA GLY A 70 20.59 4.32 15.73
C GLY A 70 19.15 4.14 16.19
N LEU A 71 18.68 2.90 16.30
CA LEU A 71 17.84 2.54 17.45
C LEU A 71 18.71 1.73 18.41
N THR A 72 19.48 2.46 19.21
CA THR A 72 20.07 1.94 20.43
C THR A 72 18.92 1.38 21.28
N THR A 73 19.03 0.13 21.67
CA THR A 73 18.22 -0.47 22.74
C THR A 73 18.34 0.41 23.97
N ASN A 74 17.22 0.95 24.45
CA ASN A 74 17.15 1.58 25.78
C ASN A 74 16.84 0.46 26.81
N PRO A 75 17.29 0.60 28.07
CA PRO A 75 17.60 -0.50 28.99
C PRO A 75 16.41 -1.36 29.41
#